data_AF-A0A967VN46-F1
#
_entry.id   AF-A0A967VN46-F1
#
_cell.length_a   1.000
_cell.length_b   1.000
_cell.length_c   1.000
_cell.angle_alpha   90.00
_cell.angle_beta   90.00
_cell.angle_gamma   90.00
#
_symmetry.space_group_name_H-M   'P 1'
#
loop_
_entity.id
_entity.type
_entity.pdbx_description
1 polymer ?
#
loop_
_entity_poly.entity_id
_entity_poly.type
_entity_poly.pdbx_seq_one_letter_code
_entity_poly.pdbx_strand_id
1 'polypeptide(L)'
;AAGAHALFFPHGIGHMMGLDVHDMENLGEDFVGYDGMERSTQFGLKSLRLARPLEPGFVLTVEPGIYFIPRLIDAWRARGHLAEFIDYDEIDRWRDFGGVRNEEDYLITDEGARRLGPRKPQTVE
;
A
#
# COMPACT_ATOMS: atom_id res chain seq x y z
N ALA A 1 -6.17 6.68 13.58
CA ALA A 1 -7.32 6.00 12.92
C ALA A 1 -7.37 4.54 13.39
N ALA A 2 -8.55 3.91 13.45
CA ALA A 2 -8.73 2.57 14.02
C ALA A 2 -8.13 1.41 13.19
N GLY A 3 -7.83 1.64 11.91
CA GLY A 3 -7.13 0.65 11.06
C GLY A 3 -8.01 -0.23 10.19
N ALA A 4 -9.32 0.03 10.10
CA ALA A 4 -10.27 -0.76 9.32
C ALA A 4 -9.88 -0.90 7.83
N HIS A 5 -9.25 0.13 7.25
CA HIS A 5 -8.77 0.10 5.86
C HIS A 5 -7.87 -1.10 5.56
N ALA A 6 -7.12 -1.59 6.55
CA ALA A 6 -6.16 -2.66 6.35
C ALA A 6 -6.81 -4.02 6.04
N LEU A 7 -8.13 -4.15 6.25
CA LEU A 7 -8.89 -5.30 5.74
C LEU A 7 -8.86 -5.36 4.20
N PHE A 8 -8.87 -4.19 3.55
CA PHE A 8 -8.95 -4.06 2.10
C PHE A 8 -7.64 -3.61 1.46
N PHE A 9 -6.75 -2.98 2.22
CA PHE A 9 -5.45 -2.48 1.77
C PHE A 9 -4.36 -2.89 2.78
N PRO A 10 -3.94 -4.17 2.77
CA PRO A 10 -3.08 -4.74 3.80
C PRO A 10 -1.57 -4.45 3.61
N HIS A 11 -1.20 -3.76 2.52
CA HIS A 11 0.18 -3.49 2.13
C HIS A 11 0.51 -1.99 2.17
N GLY A 12 1.79 -1.65 2.01
CA GLY A 12 2.25 -0.26 1.89
C GLY A 12 1.80 0.39 0.58
N ILE A 13 1.77 1.72 0.54
CA ILE A 13 1.36 2.49 -0.67
C ILE A 13 2.38 2.44 -1.81
N GLY A 14 3.60 2.02 -1.53
CA GLY A 14 4.67 1.88 -2.51
C GLY A 14 6.03 1.74 -1.85
N HIS A 15 7.05 1.72 -2.68
CA HIS A 15 8.43 1.50 -2.29
C HIS A 15 9.39 2.17 -3.28
N MET A 16 10.64 2.37 -2.87
CA MET A 16 11.70 2.77 -3.79
C MET A 16 11.91 1.69 -4.85
N MET A 17 12.26 2.12 -6.07
CA MET A 17 12.57 1.24 -7.20
C MET A 17 13.85 1.71 -7.89
N GLY A 18 14.68 0.77 -8.29
CA GLY A 18 15.94 1.06 -8.97
C GLY A 18 16.46 -0.16 -9.71
N LEU A 19 17.64 -0.64 -9.32
CA LEU A 19 18.17 -1.89 -9.85
C LEU A 19 17.43 -3.10 -9.28
N ASP A 20 16.95 -3.00 -8.03
CA ASP A 20 16.01 -3.94 -7.44
C ASP A 20 14.58 -3.38 -7.51
N VAL A 21 13.57 -4.26 -7.60
CA VAL A 21 12.16 -3.86 -7.61
C VAL A 21 11.80 -3.17 -6.30
N HIS A 22 12.14 -3.79 -5.16
CA HIS A 22 12.20 -3.11 -3.86
C HIS A 22 13.64 -2.66 -3.64
N ASP A 23 13.94 -1.41 -3.99
CA ASP A 23 15.33 -0.95 -4.05
C ASP A 23 16.03 -1.04 -2.68
N MET A 24 17.22 -1.66 -2.66
CA MET A 24 18.05 -1.83 -1.47
C MET A 24 17.39 -2.60 -0.30
N GLU A 25 16.34 -3.40 -0.52
CA GLU A 25 15.65 -4.17 0.53
C GLU A 25 16.62 -5.01 1.39
N ASN A 26 17.67 -5.58 0.77
CA ASN A 26 18.69 -6.39 1.44
C ASN A 26 19.56 -5.60 2.45
N LEU A 27 19.59 -4.27 2.38
CA LEU A 27 20.26 -3.43 3.39
C LEU A 27 19.37 -3.20 4.63
N GLY A 28 18.10 -3.62 4.56
CA GLY A 28 17.10 -3.46 5.60
C GLY A 28 16.27 -2.20 5.37
N GLU A 29 14.96 -2.40 5.19
CA GLU A 29 14.00 -1.32 4.96
C GLU A 29 14.01 -0.22 6.02
N ASP A 30 14.25 -0.57 7.29
CA ASP A 30 14.32 0.42 8.38
C ASP A 30 15.49 1.40 8.20
N PHE A 31 16.58 0.98 7.54
CA PHE A 31 17.71 1.85 7.24
C PHE A 31 17.46 2.71 6.00
N VAL A 32 16.91 2.12 4.94
CA VAL A 32 16.80 2.81 3.65
C VAL A 32 15.51 3.63 3.52
N GLY A 33 14.41 3.11 4.03
CA GLY A 33 13.06 3.63 3.81
C GLY A 33 12.52 4.49 4.95
N TYR A 34 13.11 4.43 6.15
CA TYR A 34 12.56 5.09 7.33
C TYR A 34 13.38 6.26 7.86
N ASP A 35 14.67 6.39 7.52
CA ASP A 35 15.50 7.54 7.93
C ASP A 35 15.42 7.84 9.44
N GLY A 36 15.46 6.79 10.27
CA GLY A 36 15.33 6.88 11.72
C GLY A 36 13.90 7.05 12.27
N MET A 37 12.89 7.12 11.40
CA MET A 37 11.49 7.08 11.82
C MET A 37 11.09 5.69 12.32
N GLU A 38 10.26 5.64 13.37
CA GLU A 38 9.76 4.37 13.87
C GLU A 38 8.69 3.77 12.95
N ARG A 39 8.82 2.47 12.70
CA ARG A 39 7.81 1.71 11.96
C ARG A 39 6.54 1.54 12.80
N SER A 40 5.40 1.85 12.20
CA SER A 40 4.09 1.61 12.82
C SER A 40 3.91 0.11 13.10
N THR A 41 3.31 -0.22 14.24
CA THR A 41 2.92 -1.60 14.57
C THR A 41 1.51 -1.94 14.06
N GLN A 42 0.75 -0.94 13.59
CA GLN A 42 -0.60 -1.10 13.09
C GLN A 42 -0.60 -1.91 11.79
N PHE A 43 -1.46 -2.93 11.69
CA PHE A 43 -1.64 -3.71 10.46
C PHE A 43 -2.05 -2.78 9.28
N GLY A 44 -1.58 -3.10 8.07
CA GLY A 44 -1.59 -2.16 6.94
C GLY A 44 -0.35 -1.25 6.97
N LEU A 45 -0.32 -0.27 7.88
CA LEU A 45 0.76 0.72 7.96
C LEU A 45 2.14 0.12 8.25
N LYS A 46 2.21 -0.98 9.01
CA LYS A 46 3.48 -1.69 9.29
C LYS A 46 4.16 -2.26 8.04
N SER A 47 3.40 -2.40 6.95
CA SER A 47 3.86 -2.92 5.67
C SER A 47 4.40 -1.82 4.74
N LEU A 48 4.45 -0.56 5.20
CA LEU A 48 5.04 0.55 4.44
C LEU A 48 6.55 0.31 4.26
N ARG A 49 7.07 0.56 3.06
CA ARG A 49 8.50 0.37 2.76
C ARG A 49 9.26 1.70 2.62
N LEU A 50 8.54 2.81 2.45
CA LEU A 50 9.08 4.15 2.31
C LEU A 50 8.27 5.12 3.19
N ALA A 51 8.83 5.49 4.34
CA ALA A 51 8.24 6.43 5.30
C ALA A 51 9.01 7.76 5.37
N ARG A 52 10.28 7.78 4.95
CA ARG A 52 11.11 9.00 4.92
C ARG A 52 10.54 10.06 3.97
N PRO A 53 10.87 11.35 4.18
CA PRO A 53 10.53 12.41 3.25
C PRO A 53 11.03 12.12 1.83
N LEU A 54 10.22 12.49 0.83
CA LEU A 54 10.59 12.35 -0.57
C LEU A 54 11.60 13.43 -0.97
N GLU A 55 12.66 13.02 -1.66
CA GLU A 55 13.72 13.91 -2.14
C GLU A 55 13.83 13.84 -3.68
N PRO A 56 14.19 14.94 -4.36
CA PRO A 56 14.49 14.93 -5.78
C PRO A 56 15.51 13.85 -6.15
N GLY A 57 15.24 13.12 -7.23
CA GLY A 57 16.04 11.98 -7.66
C GLY A 57 15.51 10.62 -7.20
N PHE A 58 14.58 10.56 -6.23
CA PHE A 58 13.96 9.31 -5.84
C PHE A 58 13.07 8.74 -6.95
N VAL A 59 13.17 7.43 -7.15
CA VAL A 59 12.24 6.68 -8.01
C VAL A 59 11.46 5.71 -7.13
N LEU A 60 10.13 5.76 -7.22
CA LEU A 60 9.24 4.94 -6.39
C LEU A 60 7.97 4.52 -7.12
N THR A 61 7.34 3.45 -6.62
CA THR A 61 5.98 3.05 -6.98
C THR A 61 4.95 3.84 -6.18
N VAL A 62 3.80 4.09 -6.80
CA VAL A 62 2.55 4.46 -6.12
C VAL A 62 1.50 3.44 -6.54
N GLU A 63 1.10 2.59 -5.61
CA GLU A 63 0.39 1.34 -5.91
C GLU A 63 -0.84 1.07 -5.02
N PRO A 64 -1.79 2.02 -4.89
CA PRO A 64 -3.01 1.79 -4.12
C PRO A 64 -3.79 0.58 -4.64
N GLY A 65 -4.36 -0.18 -3.72
CA GLY A 65 -5.19 -1.33 -4.05
C GLY A 65 -6.34 -1.54 -3.06
N ILE A 66 -7.35 -2.25 -3.54
CA ILE A 66 -8.51 -2.71 -2.76
C ILE A 66 -8.70 -4.18 -3.07
N TYR A 67 -8.69 -5.00 -2.02
CA TYR A 67 -8.81 -6.45 -2.13
C TYR A 67 -9.84 -6.99 -1.15
N PHE A 68 -10.56 -8.03 -1.58
CA PHE A 68 -11.49 -8.79 -0.77
C PHE A 68 -10.86 -10.15 -0.52
N ILE A 69 -10.03 -10.25 0.52
CA ILE A 69 -9.25 -11.46 0.83
C ILE A 69 -10.08 -12.34 1.78
N PRO A 70 -10.67 -13.46 1.33
CA PRO A 70 -11.66 -14.20 2.14
C PRO A 70 -11.11 -14.64 3.49
N ARG A 71 -9.87 -15.16 3.51
CA ARG A 71 -9.21 -15.62 4.74
C ARG A 71 -8.99 -14.50 5.76
N LEU A 72 -8.76 -13.26 5.31
CA LEU A 72 -8.56 -12.11 6.20
C LEU A 72 -9.90 -11.64 6.76
N ILE A 73 -10.94 -11.58 5.91
CA ILE A 73 -12.33 -11.28 6.29
C ILE A 73 -12.81 -12.25 7.36
N ASP A 74 -12.66 -13.56 7.12
CA ASP A 74 -13.07 -14.60 8.09
C ASP A 74 -12.37 -14.44 9.42
N ALA A 75 -11.05 -14.20 9.40
CA ALA A 75 -10.25 -14.04 10.61
C ALA A 75 -10.65 -12.80 11.43
N TRP A 76 -10.99 -11.70 10.77
CA TRP A 76 -11.41 -10.47 11.42
C TRP A 76 -12.84 -10.58 11.95
N ARG A 77 -13.76 -11.14 11.16
CA ARG A 77 -15.15 -11.41 11.55
C ARG A 77 -15.24 -12.32 12.77
N ALA A 78 -14.49 -13.42 12.78
CA ALA A 78 -14.46 -14.36 13.90
C ALA A 78 -14.00 -13.71 15.23
N ARG A 79 -13.24 -12.62 15.16
CA ARG A 79 -12.76 -11.86 16.32
C ARG A 79 -13.65 -10.66 16.65
N GLY A 80 -14.68 -10.38 15.85
CA GLY A 80 -15.45 -9.14 15.93
C GLY A 80 -14.58 -7.89 15.75
N HIS A 81 -13.47 -7.99 15.02
CA HIS A 81 -12.49 -6.92 14.94
C HIS A 81 -13.07 -5.71 14.20
N LEU A 82 -13.12 -4.54 14.83
CA LEU A 82 -13.61 -3.29 14.22
C LEU A 82 -15.01 -3.42 13.60
N ALA A 83 -15.88 -4.27 14.18
CA ALA A 83 -17.24 -4.49 13.69
C ALA A 83 -18.12 -3.23 13.73
N GLU A 84 -17.73 -2.22 14.52
CA GLU A 84 -18.35 -0.89 14.52
C GLU A 84 -18.06 -0.07 13.25
N PHE A 85 -17.04 -0.46 12.46
CA PHE A 85 -16.67 0.18 11.20
C PHE A 85 -16.89 -0.72 9.97
N ILE A 86 -17.09 -2.03 10.17
CA ILE A 86 -17.03 -3.03 9.11
C ILE A 86 -18.34 -3.80 9.05
N ASP A 87 -19.08 -3.63 7.95
CA ASP A 87 -20.23 -4.45 7.62
C ASP A 87 -19.79 -5.79 7.01
N TYR A 88 -19.44 -6.71 7.91
CA TYR A 88 -19.76 -8.14 7.86
C TYR A 88 -20.49 -8.65 6.60
N ASP A 89 -21.79 -8.40 6.61
CA ASP A 89 -22.74 -9.07 5.74
C ASP A 89 -22.76 -8.45 4.34
N GLU A 90 -22.38 -7.19 4.20
CA GLU A 90 -22.24 -6.55 2.89
C GLU A 90 -20.94 -6.99 2.18
N ILE A 91 -19.80 -7.02 2.89
CA ILE A 91 -18.50 -7.43 2.31
C ILE A 91 -18.55 -8.84 1.73
N ASP A 92 -19.32 -9.69 2.40
CA ASP A 92 -19.60 -11.08 2.04
C ASP A 92 -20.07 -11.26 0.58
N ARG A 93 -20.68 -10.23 -0.02
CA ARG A 93 -21.15 -10.21 -1.41
C ARG A 93 -20.02 -10.01 -2.43
N TRP A 94 -18.87 -9.55 -1.98
CA TRP A 94 -17.71 -9.19 -2.80
C TRP A 94 -16.55 -10.18 -2.68
N ARG A 95 -16.75 -11.30 -1.97
CA ARG A 95 -15.70 -12.29 -1.67
C ARG A 95 -14.96 -12.84 -2.89
N ASP A 96 -15.65 -12.97 -4.01
CA ASP A 96 -15.09 -13.53 -5.24
C ASP A 96 -14.53 -12.45 -6.19
N PHE A 97 -14.59 -11.16 -5.81
CA PHE A 97 -14.05 -10.06 -6.62
C PHE A 97 -12.53 -10.14 -6.76
N GLY A 98 -11.83 -10.69 -5.77
CA GLY A 98 -10.38 -10.67 -5.69
C GLY A 98 -9.88 -9.29 -5.28
N GLY A 99 -9.60 -8.42 -6.24
CA GLY A 99 -9.15 -7.06 -5.97
C GLY A 99 -8.60 -6.33 -7.19
N VAL A 100 -8.30 -5.06 -6.99
CA VAL A 100 -7.69 -4.19 -8.00
C VAL A 100 -6.51 -3.46 -7.37
N ARG A 101 -5.44 -3.30 -8.15
CA ARG A 101 -4.31 -2.41 -7.84
C ARG A 101 -4.01 -1.57 -9.07
N ASN A 102 -3.80 -0.28 -8.87
CA ASN A 102 -3.28 0.59 -9.91
C ASN A 102 -1.91 1.08 -9.47
N GLU A 103 -0.90 0.75 -10.24
CA GLU A 103 0.50 0.95 -9.89
C GLU A 103 1.19 1.72 -11.01
N GLU A 104 1.84 2.81 -10.62
CA GLU A 104 2.60 3.69 -11.51
C GLU A 104 3.93 4.07 -10.85
N ASP A 105 4.94 4.26 -11.69
CA ASP A 105 6.28 4.63 -11.26
C ASP A 105 6.48 6.13 -11.40
N TYR A 106 7.12 6.75 -10.42
CA TYR A 106 7.38 8.18 -10.39
C TYR A 106 8.84 8.49 -10.06
N LEU A 107 9.41 9.45 -10.79
CA LEU A 107 10.61 10.17 -10.39
C LEU A 107 10.20 11.43 -9.64
N ILE A 108 10.72 11.63 -8.44
CA ILE A 108 10.59 12.88 -7.70
C ILE A 108 11.57 13.91 -8.28
N THR A 109 11.08 15.12 -8.51
CA THR A 109 11.83 16.24 -9.05
C THR A 109 11.80 17.41 -8.06
N ASP A 110 12.63 18.43 -8.28
CA ASP A 110 12.65 19.64 -7.42
C ASP A 110 11.29 20.35 -7.35
N GLU A 111 10.45 20.17 -8.37
CA GLU A 111 9.16 20.85 -8.53
C GLU A 111 7.95 19.93 -8.30
N GLY A 112 8.17 18.65 -8.01
CA GLY A 112 7.08 17.68 -7.81
C GLY A 112 7.45 16.25 -8.21
N ALA A 113 6.66 15.65 -9.10
CA ALA A 113 6.87 14.28 -9.55
C ALA A 113 6.58 14.12 -11.04
N ARG A 114 7.35 13.26 -11.70
CA ARG A 114 7.20 12.89 -13.11
C ARG A 114 6.93 11.40 -13.20
N ARG A 115 5.76 11.03 -13.74
CA ARG A 115 5.43 9.64 -14.06
C ARG A 115 6.46 9.08 -15.05
N LEU A 116 6.90 7.87 -14.81
CA LEU A 116 7.73 7.08 -15.70
C LEU A 116 6.84 6.17 -16.55
N GLY A 117 7.17 6.04 -17.83
CA GLY A 117 6.40 5.22 -18.77
C GLY A 117 5.18 5.88 -19.40
N PRO A 118 4.56 5.20 -20.38
CA PRO A 118 3.40 5.70 -21.10
C PRO A 118 2.18 5.78 -20.16
N ARG A 119 1.25 6.69 -20.49
CA ARG A 119 -0.02 6.77 -19.75
C ARG A 119 -0.85 5.51 -20.01
N LYS A 120 -1.32 4.87 -18.94
CA LYS A 120 -2.31 3.79 -19.02
C LYS A 120 -3.73 4.38 -19.08
N PRO A 121 -4.71 3.72 -19.71
CA PRO A 121 -6.11 4.04 -19.53
C PRO A 121 -6.46 3.93 -18.04
N GLN A 122 -6.94 5.03 -17.44
CA GLN A 122 -7.26 5.12 -16.01
C GLN A 122 -8.73 5.42 -15.75
N THR A 123 -9.52 5.64 -16.81
CA THR A 123 -10.96 5.83 -16.76
C THR A 123 -11.66 4.57 -17.22
N VAL A 124 -12.86 4.34 -16.68
CA VAL A 124 -13.72 3.20 -17.08
C VAL A 124 -14.32 3.43 -18.46
N GLU A 125 -14.63 4.69 -18.78
CA GLU A 125 -15.13 5.18 -20.06
C GLU A 125 -14.03 5.81 -20.91
#